data_AF-A0A4R8RPB3-F1
#
_entry.id   AF-A0A4R8RPB3-F1
#
_cell.length_a   1.000
_cell.length_b   1.000
_cell.length_c   1.000
_cell.angle_alpha   90.00
_cell.angle_beta   90.00
_cell.angle_gamma   90.00
#
_symmetry.space_group_name_H-M   'P 1'
#
loop_
_entity.id
_entity.type
_entity.pdbx_description
1 polymer ?
#
loop_
_entity_poly.entity_id
_entity_poly.type
_entity_poly.pdbx_seq_one_letter_code
_entity_poly.pdbx_strand_id
1 'polypeptide(L)'
;MKSWLAIPPRSHFSLHNIPFGVISSKGNPKNRSAIAIGDHVLDLKEFTSRGGFSKADGVVLARDIPEVLKENAALRKAALLPKSETTSHLPFAIGDYTDFFAGRNHAYNVGTLFRGPANALQPNYNHLPVAYHGRASSVVVSGTPLRRPWGQALPGPDATEPVFRPCARLDIELEMGMFVCRPNELGRPISVKDAEEYIFGYVLMNDWSARDIQQWEYVPLGPFNAKNFGTTISLWVVLADALEPFRTKGLENEVRLQSYLREERPDNVFDIKLEVALAASGSEETVITRTSAKNLLWSWPQMAQTIKTTLIGVQSVVIDSADRLWILDTGRVQIPEGVLVTASVGGPKLIGVDLESNSVIKTIVFPDTVAYPDSYLNDVRFDLNPNLTTSGQGVAYITDSSNEGRTGLITVDLGSGESWRHLDGSPHVQGDRQFLAFVWGRELYAYQPGRPASFLTFGADGIALGADGEKLYFGGVGNRYLYSIPTERLLDNGPTSEIKAQAAVVTESQKGLSDGFETDTNGFIYHGNFEANAVNVFNPANGTDRVFLRDPRINWADTFSVATDGFIYFTNNQLAFGPSIFPGTDLRQRPFSLFRAQLPNGGSKVGSS
;
A
#
# COMPACT_ATOMS: atom_id res chain seq x y z
N MET A 1 20.37 -36.64 -18.51
CA MET A 1 20.96 -36.80 -17.16
C MET A 1 20.44 -38.11 -16.57
N LYS A 2 21.27 -38.93 -15.91
CA LYS A 2 20.83 -40.19 -15.26
C LYS A 2 20.92 -40.03 -13.74
N SER A 3 19.84 -40.32 -13.02
CA SER A 3 19.80 -40.30 -11.54
C SER A 3 20.21 -41.67 -10.98
N TRP A 4 20.97 -41.70 -9.89
CA TRP A 4 21.16 -42.92 -9.09
C TRP A 4 19.94 -43.21 -8.20
N LEU A 5 19.14 -42.18 -7.87
CA LEU A 5 17.85 -42.32 -7.22
C LEU A 5 16.81 -42.74 -8.26
N ALA A 6 16.03 -43.78 -7.98
CA ALA A 6 14.95 -44.22 -8.85
C ALA A 6 13.86 -43.13 -8.92
N ILE A 7 13.63 -42.60 -10.13
CA ILE A 7 12.59 -41.59 -10.39
C ILE A 7 11.62 -42.20 -11.40
N PRO A 8 10.32 -42.30 -11.09
CA PRO A 8 9.33 -42.79 -12.05
C PRO A 8 9.35 -41.97 -13.34
N PRO A 9 9.26 -42.58 -14.54
CA PRO A 9 9.33 -41.84 -15.82
C PRO A 9 8.26 -40.77 -16.00
N ARG A 10 7.12 -40.89 -15.31
CA ARG A 10 6.01 -39.92 -15.31
C ARG A 10 5.96 -39.05 -14.05
N SER A 11 7.00 -39.07 -13.23
CA SER A 11 7.05 -38.23 -12.03
C SER A 11 7.11 -36.76 -12.43
N HIS A 12 6.30 -35.93 -11.76
CA HIS A 12 6.39 -34.47 -11.90
C HIS A 12 7.71 -33.93 -11.34
N PHE A 13 8.38 -34.67 -10.46
CA PHE A 13 9.61 -34.26 -9.78
C PHE A 13 10.83 -34.95 -10.40
N SER A 14 11.06 -34.66 -11.69
CA SER A 14 12.24 -35.13 -12.40
C SER A 14 13.50 -34.35 -12.02
N LEU A 15 14.67 -34.81 -12.48
CA LEU A 15 15.94 -34.07 -12.38
C LEU A 15 15.93 -32.71 -13.10
N HIS A 16 14.96 -32.47 -13.98
CA HIS A 16 14.81 -31.20 -14.69
C HIS A 16 13.90 -30.20 -13.96
N ASN A 17 13.16 -30.63 -12.93
CA ASN A 17 12.22 -29.77 -12.20
C ASN A 17 12.82 -29.29 -10.87
N ILE A 18 13.05 -30.21 -9.93
CA ILE A 18 13.61 -29.92 -8.60
C ILE A 18 12.94 -28.69 -7.93
N PRO A 19 11.62 -28.71 -7.70
CA PRO A 19 10.90 -27.55 -7.21
C PRO A 19 11.18 -27.31 -5.72
N PHE A 20 11.04 -26.05 -5.29
CA PHE A 20 11.19 -25.64 -3.91
C PHE A 20 9.88 -25.79 -3.11
N GLY A 21 9.98 -26.09 -1.82
CA GLY A 21 8.81 -26.12 -0.94
C GLY A 21 9.20 -26.08 0.54
N VAL A 22 8.18 -26.07 1.40
CA VAL A 22 8.34 -26.09 2.86
C VAL A 22 7.66 -27.34 3.41
N ILE A 23 8.38 -28.10 4.24
CA ILE A 23 7.88 -29.33 4.85
C ILE A 23 8.03 -29.34 6.38
N SER A 24 7.25 -30.20 7.02
CA SER A 24 7.53 -30.80 8.32
C SER A 24 7.46 -32.33 8.23
N SER A 25 7.89 -33.05 9.26
CA SER A 25 7.79 -34.52 9.31
C SER A 25 7.44 -34.98 10.71
N LYS A 26 6.99 -36.24 10.87
CA LYS A 26 6.60 -36.78 12.19
C LYS A 26 7.72 -36.68 13.25
N GLY A 27 8.97 -36.88 12.83
CA GLY A 27 10.14 -36.76 13.70
C GLY A 27 10.65 -35.33 13.93
N ASN A 28 10.16 -34.35 13.14
CA ASN A 28 10.55 -32.96 13.26
C ASN A 28 9.39 -32.06 12.80
N PRO A 29 8.56 -31.55 13.73
CA PRO A 29 7.37 -30.77 13.39
C PRO A 29 7.70 -29.35 12.90
N LYS A 30 8.96 -28.90 12.97
CA LYS A 30 9.34 -27.56 12.52
C LYS A 30 9.36 -27.47 11.00
N ASN A 31 8.72 -26.41 10.48
CA ASN A 31 8.75 -26.07 9.06
C ASN A 31 10.16 -25.76 8.60
N ARG A 32 10.54 -26.28 7.43
CA ARG A 32 11.85 -26.08 6.82
C ARG A 32 11.82 -26.28 5.31
N SER A 33 12.74 -25.60 4.65
CA SER A 33 12.90 -25.63 3.21
C SER A 33 13.32 -26.99 2.69
N ALA A 34 12.78 -27.38 1.56
CA ALA A 34 13.05 -28.65 0.92
C ALA A 34 12.92 -28.56 -0.61
N ILE A 35 13.41 -29.60 -1.29
CA ILE A 35 13.17 -29.82 -2.72
C ILE A 35 12.56 -31.19 -2.96
N ALA A 36 11.67 -31.32 -3.95
CA ALA A 36 11.06 -32.61 -4.32
C ALA A 36 11.87 -33.32 -5.43
N ILE A 37 12.02 -34.64 -5.31
CA ILE A 37 12.68 -35.47 -6.32
C ILE A 37 12.11 -36.90 -6.32
N GLY A 38 11.49 -37.32 -7.42
CA GLY A 38 10.74 -38.58 -7.48
C GLY A 38 9.70 -38.67 -6.36
N ASP A 39 9.73 -39.76 -5.60
CA ASP A 39 8.87 -39.97 -4.43
C ASP A 39 9.51 -39.51 -3.10
N HIS A 40 10.57 -38.71 -3.19
CA HIS A 40 11.34 -38.23 -2.05
C HIS A 40 11.33 -36.71 -1.96
N VAL A 41 11.71 -36.23 -0.77
CA VAL A 41 11.94 -34.83 -0.46
C VAL A 41 13.32 -34.70 0.17
N LEU A 42 14.15 -33.82 -0.35
CA LEU A 42 15.44 -33.49 0.26
C LEU A 42 15.25 -32.31 1.21
N ASP A 43 15.43 -32.58 2.50
CA ASP A 43 15.46 -31.61 3.59
C ASP A 43 16.73 -30.77 3.52
N LEU A 44 16.61 -29.51 3.09
CA LEU A 44 17.78 -28.65 2.86
C LEU A 44 18.49 -28.29 4.17
N LYS A 45 17.78 -28.28 5.30
CA LYS A 45 18.38 -27.96 6.59
C LYS A 45 19.26 -29.11 7.08
N GLU A 46 18.74 -30.35 7.05
CA GLU A 46 19.54 -31.53 7.40
C GLU A 46 20.66 -31.78 6.39
N PHE A 47 20.41 -31.50 5.11
CA PHE A 47 21.43 -31.60 4.09
C PHE A 47 22.61 -30.64 4.38
N THR A 48 22.31 -29.38 4.66
CA THR A 48 23.33 -28.35 4.91
C THR A 48 24.06 -28.56 6.23
N SER A 49 23.35 -28.83 7.33
CA SER A 49 23.94 -28.94 8.68
C SER A 49 24.93 -30.09 8.82
N ARG A 50 24.86 -31.07 7.91
CA ARG A 50 25.72 -32.25 7.87
C ARG A 50 26.76 -32.19 6.76
N GLY A 51 27.03 -30.99 6.24
CA GLY A 51 28.07 -30.76 5.24
C GLY A 51 27.68 -31.25 3.85
N GLY A 52 26.40 -31.24 3.47
CA GLY A 52 25.94 -31.60 2.13
C GLY A 52 26.55 -30.74 1.02
N PHE A 53 26.98 -29.52 1.35
CA PHE A 53 27.72 -28.61 0.45
C PHE A 53 29.23 -28.61 0.68
N SER A 54 29.78 -29.52 1.51
CA SER A 54 31.21 -29.53 1.86
C SER A 54 32.17 -29.80 0.69
N LYS A 55 31.67 -30.41 -0.40
CA LYS A 55 32.43 -30.63 -1.64
C LYS A 55 32.24 -29.52 -2.68
N ALA A 56 31.53 -28.44 -2.34
CA ALA A 56 31.20 -27.38 -3.28
C ALA A 56 32.04 -26.12 -2.97
N ASP A 57 33.00 -25.82 -3.85
CA ASP A 57 33.68 -24.53 -3.87
C ASP A 57 32.88 -23.56 -4.75
N GLY A 58 32.42 -22.44 -4.19
CA GLY A 58 31.71 -21.38 -4.94
C GLY A 58 30.19 -21.55 -5.10
N VAL A 59 29.62 -21.03 -6.20
CA VAL A 59 28.17 -21.10 -6.50
C VAL A 59 27.81 -22.52 -6.92
N VAL A 60 27.09 -23.23 -6.06
CA VAL A 60 26.68 -24.62 -6.30
C VAL A 60 25.57 -24.68 -7.34
N LEU A 61 25.84 -25.31 -8.48
CA LEU A 61 24.78 -25.69 -9.41
C LEU A 61 24.13 -26.98 -8.89
N ALA A 62 22.80 -27.07 -8.90
CA ALA A 62 22.04 -28.22 -8.38
C ALA A 62 22.47 -29.59 -8.95
N ARG A 63 23.19 -29.59 -10.09
CA ARG A 63 23.76 -30.78 -10.74
C ARG A 63 24.87 -31.50 -9.94
N ASP A 64 25.50 -30.84 -8.96
CA ASP A 64 26.62 -31.41 -8.18
C ASP A 64 26.19 -32.07 -6.85
N ILE A 65 24.92 -31.89 -6.46
CA ILE A 65 24.27 -32.45 -5.25
C ILE A 65 24.10 -34.00 -5.28
N PRO A 66 23.84 -34.66 -6.42
CA PRO A 66 23.56 -36.09 -6.44
C PRO A 66 24.69 -36.99 -5.91
N GLU A 67 25.95 -36.72 -6.23
CA GLU A 67 27.05 -37.63 -5.86
C GLU A 67 27.34 -37.62 -4.34
N VAL A 68 27.14 -36.48 -3.66
CA VAL A 68 27.31 -36.38 -2.19
C VAL A 68 26.33 -37.30 -1.45
N LEU A 69 25.08 -37.35 -1.89
CA LEU A 69 24.04 -38.22 -1.30
C LEU A 69 24.23 -39.69 -1.65
N LYS A 70 24.85 -39.99 -2.80
CA LYS A 70 25.16 -41.36 -3.20
C LYS A 70 26.26 -41.97 -2.32
N GLU A 71 27.32 -41.21 -2.06
CA GLU A 71 28.50 -41.64 -1.30
C GLU A 71 28.31 -41.58 0.22
N ASN A 72 27.42 -40.72 0.72
CA ASN A 72 27.20 -40.53 2.16
C ASN A 72 25.85 -41.13 2.61
N ALA A 73 25.86 -42.41 3.00
CA ALA A 73 24.66 -43.13 3.42
C ALA A 73 24.00 -42.52 4.67
N ALA A 74 24.78 -41.96 5.60
CA ALA A 74 24.26 -41.33 6.81
C ALA A 74 23.52 -40.02 6.48
N LEU A 75 24.12 -39.18 5.63
CA LEU A 75 23.49 -37.96 5.12
C LEU A 75 22.22 -38.26 4.33
N ARG A 76 22.29 -39.26 3.44
CA ARG A 76 21.13 -39.70 2.65
C ARG A 76 19.97 -40.12 3.56
N LYS A 77 20.24 -40.93 4.59
CA LYS A 77 19.21 -41.37 5.54
C LYS A 77 18.60 -40.22 6.33
N ALA A 78 19.39 -39.19 6.66
CA ALA A 78 18.92 -38.06 7.45
C ALA A 78 18.18 -36.99 6.62
N ALA A 79 18.66 -36.69 5.41
CA ALA A 79 18.19 -35.58 4.61
C ALA A 79 17.21 -35.96 3.50
N LEU A 80 17.25 -37.19 2.98
CA LEU A 80 16.35 -37.64 1.91
C LEU A 80 15.19 -38.45 2.51
N LEU A 81 14.04 -37.80 2.64
CA LEU A 81 12.86 -38.35 3.30
C LEU A 81 11.84 -38.88 2.26
N PRO A 82 11.13 -39.98 2.53
CA PRO A 82 9.97 -40.37 1.73
C PRO A 82 8.91 -39.27 1.78
N LYS A 83 8.35 -38.88 0.62
CA LYS A 83 7.32 -37.83 0.57
C LYS A 83 6.11 -38.17 1.44
N SER A 84 5.74 -39.46 1.52
CA SER A 84 4.65 -39.98 2.38
C SER A 84 4.86 -39.77 3.88
N GLU A 85 6.08 -39.46 4.32
CA GLU A 85 6.42 -39.19 5.72
C GLU A 85 6.54 -37.70 6.04
N THR A 86 6.25 -36.85 5.05
CA THR A 86 6.32 -35.39 5.16
C THR A 86 4.96 -34.74 4.99
N THR A 87 4.75 -33.61 5.67
CA THR A 87 3.63 -32.70 5.45
C THR A 87 4.17 -31.45 4.78
N SER A 88 3.62 -31.08 3.62
CA SER A 88 3.97 -29.83 2.93
C SER A 88 3.10 -28.67 3.41
N HIS A 89 3.67 -27.47 3.42
CA HIS A 89 3.04 -26.23 3.91
C HIS A 89 3.04 -25.16 2.83
N LEU A 90 2.45 -24.00 3.13
CA LEU A 90 2.58 -22.82 2.28
C LEU A 90 4.08 -22.48 2.10
N PRO A 91 4.57 -22.30 0.85
CA PRO A 91 6.01 -22.20 0.60
C PRO A 91 6.61 -20.88 1.10
N PHE A 92 5.79 -19.83 1.20
CA PHE A 92 6.21 -18.49 1.64
C PHE A 92 5.11 -17.83 2.48
N ALA A 93 5.51 -16.89 3.35
CA ALA A 93 4.59 -15.90 3.87
C ALA A 93 4.27 -14.91 2.74
N ILE A 94 2.98 -14.72 2.46
CA ILE A 94 2.52 -13.86 1.35
C ILE A 94 2.23 -12.47 1.92
N GLY A 95 3.04 -11.48 1.53
CA GLY A 95 2.81 -10.08 1.91
C GLY A 95 1.60 -9.52 1.17
N ASP A 96 1.72 -9.46 -0.16
CA ASP A 96 0.65 -9.05 -1.07
C ASP A 96 0.34 -10.14 -2.09
N TYR A 97 -0.93 -10.18 -2.50
CA TYR A 97 -1.44 -11.04 -3.57
C TYR A 97 -2.15 -10.15 -4.58
N THR A 98 -1.74 -10.23 -5.85
CA THR A 98 -2.37 -9.54 -6.97
C THR A 98 -2.87 -10.57 -7.95
N ASP A 99 -4.12 -10.42 -8.37
CA ASP A 99 -4.76 -11.27 -9.37
C ASP A 99 -4.89 -10.49 -10.69
N PHE A 100 -4.43 -11.12 -11.78
CA PHE A 100 -4.41 -10.53 -13.11
C PHE A 100 -5.51 -11.11 -13.99
N PHE A 101 -6.20 -10.24 -14.72
CA PHE A 101 -7.18 -10.62 -15.71
C PHE A 101 -6.54 -10.93 -17.08
N ALA A 102 -5.46 -11.73 -17.08
CA ALA A 102 -4.53 -11.83 -18.21
C ALA A 102 -4.99 -12.72 -19.39
N GLY A 103 -5.99 -13.58 -19.18
CA GLY A 103 -6.48 -14.51 -20.21
C GLY A 103 -7.49 -13.87 -21.16
N ARG A 104 -7.11 -13.61 -22.42
CA ARG A 104 -7.98 -12.94 -23.40
C ARG A 104 -9.30 -13.67 -23.65
N ASN A 105 -9.25 -14.99 -23.82
CA ASN A 105 -10.45 -15.80 -24.04
C ASN A 105 -11.37 -15.77 -22.82
N HIS A 106 -10.81 -15.79 -21.62
CA HIS A 106 -11.57 -15.65 -20.38
C HIS A 106 -12.23 -14.28 -20.30
N ALA A 107 -11.47 -13.21 -20.54
CA ALA A 107 -11.98 -11.84 -20.55
C ALA A 107 -13.10 -11.62 -21.59
N TYR A 108 -12.93 -12.18 -22.79
CA TYR A 108 -13.94 -12.14 -23.84
C TYR A 108 -15.21 -12.90 -23.44
N ASN A 109 -15.08 -14.12 -22.90
CA ASN A 109 -16.23 -14.92 -22.49
C ASN A 109 -17.01 -14.25 -21.35
N VAL A 110 -16.33 -13.79 -20.30
CA VAL A 110 -16.95 -13.06 -19.20
C VAL A 110 -17.60 -11.78 -19.72
N GLY A 111 -16.87 -10.99 -20.50
CA GLY A 111 -17.40 -9.76 -21.09
C GLY A 111 -18.63 -9.98 -21.96
N THR A 112 -18.67 -11.06 -22.74
CA THR A 112 -19.82 -11.43 -23.56
C THR A 112 -21.05 -11.70 -22.72
N LEU A 113 -20.91 -12.38 -21.58
CA LEU A 113 -22.03 -12.66 -20.67
C LEU A 113 -22.63 -11.38 -20.07
N PHE A 114 -21.82 -10.35 -19.82
CA PHE A 114 -22.28 -9.12 -19.15
C PHE A 114 -22.62 -7.97 -20.11
N ARG A 115 -21.94 -7.87 -21.26
CA ARG A 115 -21.99 -6.69 -22.16
C ARG A 115 -22.24 -7.06 -23.62
N GLY A 116 -22.41 -8.34 -23.92
CA GLY A 116 -22.51 -8.86 -25.29
C GLY A 116 -21.15 -8.93 -26.00
N PRO A 117 -21.06 -9.68 -27.11
CA PRO A 117 -19.79 -9.99 -27.79
C PRO A 117 -19.09 -8.76 -28.37
N ALA A 118 -19.87 -7.77 -28.85
CA ALA A 118 -19.33 -6.54 -29.44
C ALA A 118 -18.59 -5.65 -28.42
N ASN A 119 -18.92 -5.75 -27.13
CA ASN A 119 -18.36 -4.94 -26.05
C ASN A 119 -17.69 -5.82 -24.96
N ALA A 120 -17.25 -7.03 -25.36
CA ALA A 120 -16.74 -8.01 -24.42
C ALA A 120 -15.46 -7.52 -23.72
N LEU A 121 -14.48 -7.07 -24.50
CA LEU A 121 -13.24 -6.49 -23.98
C LEU A 121 -13.44 -4.99 -23.75
N GLN A 122 -13.11 -4.53 -22.54
CA GLN A 122 -13.09 -3.10 -22.24
C GLN A 122 -11.94 -2.40 -22.98
N PRO A 123 -12.03 -1.08 -23.27
CA PRO A 123 -11.03 -0.37 -24.06
C PRO A 123 -9.60 -0.46 -23.53
N ASN A 124 -9.41 -0.61 -22.21
CA ASN A 124 -8.10 -0.73 -21.57
C ASN A 124 -7.46 -2.12 -21.71
N TYR A 125 -8.24 -3.17 -22.01
CA TYR A 125 -7.81 -4.57 -21.86
C TYR A 125 -6.59 -4.94 -22.71
N ASN A 126 -6.51 -4.40 -23.93
CA ASN A 126 -5.38 -4.65 -24.83
C ASN A 126 -4.18 -3.74 -24.55
N HIS A 127 -4.33 -2.71 -23.71
CA HIS A 127 -3.31 -1.69 -23.47
C HIS A 127 -2.48 -1.92 -22.21
N LEU A 128 -3.01 -2.61 -21.20
CA LEU A 128 -2.31 -2.95 -19.96
C LEU A 128 -2.82 -4.28 -19.36
N PRO A 129 -1.98 -5.01 -18.61
CA PRO A 129 -2.41 -6.19 -17.85
C PRO A 129 -3.31 -5.75 -16.69
N VAL A 130 -4.62 -5.84 -16.89
CA VAL A 130 -5.63 -5.46 -15.87
C VAL A 130 -5.50 -6.39 -14.66
N ALA A 131 -5.56 -5.82 -13.46
CA ALA A 131 -5.40 -6.56 -12.21
C ALA A 131 -6.17 -5.91 -11.06
N TYR A 132 -6.29 -6.63 -9.95
CA TYR A 132 -6.78 -6.11 -8.68
C TYR A 132 -6.01 -6.76 -7.51
N HIS A 133 -6.08 -6.13 -6.34
CA HIS A 133 -5.50 -6.71 -5.12
C HIS A 133 -6.39 -7.83 -4.59
N GLY A 134 -5.83 -9.03 -4.51
CA GLY A 134 -6.45 -10.17 -3.85
C GLY A 134 -6.20 -10.16 -2.34
N ARG A 135 -6.75 -11.14 -1.63
CA ARG A 135 -6.60 -11.24 -0.17
C ARG A 135 -5.53 -12.24 0.23
N ALA A 136 -4.34 -11.74 0.58
CA ALA A 136 -3.21 -12.57 1.00
C ALA A 136 -3.54 -13.50 2.19
N SER A 137 -4.33 -13.04 3.16
CA SER A 137 -4.64 -13.80 4.38
C SER A 137 -5.46 -15.07 4.16
N SER A 138 -6.11 -15.22 3.01
CA SER A 138 -6.93 -16.38 2.67
C SER A 138 -6.34 -17.23 1.53
N VAL A 139 -5.07 -16.97 1.18
CA VAL A 139 -4.31 -17.90 0.35
C VAL A 139 -3.91 -19.10 1.20
N VAL A 140 -4.44 -20.26 0.84
CA VAL A 140 -4.24 -21.53 1.52
C VAL A 140 -3.57 -22.54 0.60
N VAL A 141 -3.05 -23.61 1.21
CA VAL A 141 -2.31 -24.62 0.48
C VAL A 141 -3.23 -25.73 -0.02
N SER A 142 -2.87 -26.37 -1.14
CA SER A 142 -3.62 -27.51 -1.69
C SER A 142 -3.98 -28.55 -0.63
N GLY A 143 -5.25 -28.95 -0.62
CA GLY A 143 -5.82 -29.90 0.35
C GLY A 143 -6.53 -29.25 1.53
N THR A 144 -6.40 -27.93 1.74
CA THR A 144 -7.22 -27.20 2.72
C THR A 144 -8.70 -27.16 2.29
N PRO A 145 -9.63 -27.69 3.10
CA PRO A 145 -11.05 -27.60 2.78
C PRO A 145 -11.55 -26.16 2.87
N LEU A 146 -12.30 -25.72 1.85
CA LEU A 146 -12.96 -24.42 1.86
C LEU A 146 -14.45 -24.56 2.11
N ARG A 147 -14.98 -23.67 2.95
CA ARG A 147 -16.41 -23.59 3.25
C ARG A 147 -17.10 -22.72 2.22
N ARG A 148 -18.23 -23.18 1.66
CA ARG A 148 -19.11 -22.37 0.81
C ARG A 148 -19.46 -21.06 1.53
N PRO A 149 -19.17 -19.90 0.94
CA PRO A 149 -19.41 -18.62 1.60
C PRO A 149 -20.90 -18.31 1.67
N TRP A 150 -21.28 -17.54 2.68
CA TRP A 150 -22.57 -16.87 2.77
C TRP A 150 -22.35 -15.39 2.45
N GLY A 151 -23.29 -14.77 1.76
CA GLY A 151 -23.18 -13.36 1.41
C GLY A 151 -24.48 -12.80 0.84
N GLN A 152 -24.43 -11.51 0.49
CA GLN A 152 -25.52 -10.83 -0.19
C GLN A 152 -25.50 -11.16 -1.68
N ALA A 153 -26.66 -11.53 -2.22
CA ALA A 153 -26.84 -11.72 -3.64
C ALA A 153 -28.28 -11.35 -4.04
N LEU A 154 -28.47 -10.89 -5.28
CA LEU A 154 -29.80 -10.63 -5.80
C LEU A 154 -30.56 -11.97 -6.00
N PRO A 155 -31.85 -12.05 -5.61
CA PRO A 155 -32.65 -13.27 -5.77
C PRO A 155 -33.09 -13.52 -7.23
N GLY A 156 -33.03 -12.51 -8.09
CA GLY A 156 -33.40 -12.59 -9.52
C GLY A 156 -32.85 -11.41 -10.34
N PRO A 157 -32.97 -11.45 -11.68
CA PRO A 157 -32.37 -10.46 -12.59
C PRO A 157 -32.96 -9.05 -12.45
N ASP A 158 -34.24 -8.94 -12.11
CA ASP A 158 -34.94 -7.65 -11.93
C ASP A 158 -34.97 -7.18 -10.48
N ALA A 159 -34.36 -7.94 -9.56
CA ALA A 159 -34.35 -7.59 -8.15
C ALA A 159 -33.37 -6.45 -7.88
N THR A 160 -33.79 -5.47 -7.09
CA THR A 160 -32.96 -4.35 -6.65
C THR A 160 -32.50 -4.46 -5.20
N GLU A 161 -33.07 -5.40 -4.44
CA GLU A 161 -32.74 -5.65 -3.04
C GLU A 161 -32.05 -7.02 -2.90
N PRO A 162 -30.89 -7.10 -2.21
CA PRO A 162 -30.19 -8.35 -2.01
C PRO A 162 -30.81 -9.18 -0.88
N VAL A 163 -30.57 -10.49 -0.93
CA VAL A 163 -30.85 -11.41 0.18
C VAL A 163 -29.55 -12.00 0.71
N PHE A 164 -29.46 -12.20 2.03
CA PHE A 164 -28.35 -12.92 2.64
C PHE A 164 -28.60 -14.42 2.58
N ARG A 165 -27.73 -15.17 1.90
CA ARG A 165 -27.89 -16.61 1.68
C ARG A 165 -26.55 -17.32 1.44
N PRO A 166 -26.48 -18.66 1.54
CA PRO A 166 -25.37 -19.41 0.98
C PRO A 166 -25.20 -19.09 -0.51
N CYS A 167 -23.95 -18.92 -0.96
CA CYS A 167 -23.61 -18.77 -2.37
C CYS A 167 -24.24 -19.89 -3.21
N ALA A 168 -25.01 -19.52 -4.23
CA ALA A 168 -25.66 -20.44 -5.15
C ALA A 168 -24.75 -20.79 -6.35
N ARG A 169 -23.79 -19.92 -6.68
CA ARG A 169 -22.91 -20.06 -7.86
C ARG A 169 -21.44 -20.06 -7.45
N LEU A 170 -21.03 -21.13 -6.77
CA LEU A 170 -19.64 -21.35 -6.38
C LEU A 170 -18.86 -21.92 -7.57
N ASP A 171 -17.68 -21.38 -7.82
CA ASP A 171 -16.91 -21.63 -9.03
C ASP A 171 -15.40 -21.69 -8.74
N ILE A 172 -14.68 -22.29 -9.67
CA ILE A 172 -13.22 -22.31 -9.71
C ILE A 172 -12.71 -21.22 -10.66
N GLU A 173 -11.45 -20.85 -10.51
CA GLU A 173 -10.68 -20.17 -11.55
C GLU A 173 -9.34 -20.89 -11.71
N LEU A 174 -9.16 -21.57 -12.84
CA LEU A 174 -7.89 -22.24 -13.14
C LEU A 174 -6.82 -21.19 -13.48
N GLU A 175 -5.82 -21.09 -12.62
CA GLU A 175 -4.77 -20.10 -12.72
C GLU A 175 -3.37 -20.66 -12.44
N MET A 176 -2.38 -19.82 -12.70
CA MET A 176 -1.01 -20.00 -12.25
C MET A 176 -0.59 -18.75 -11.48
N GLY A 177 0.13 -18.93 -10.38
CA GLY A 177 0.75 -17.84 -9.61
C GLY A 177 2.25 -17.79 -9.83
N MET A 178 2.84 -16.61 -9.72
CA MET A 178 4.30 -16.43 -9.65
C MET A 178 4.71 -15.84 -8.31
N PHE A 179 5.81 -16.31 -7.74
CA PHE A 179 6.45 -15.69 -6.59
C PHE A 179 7.55 -14.74 -7.06
N VAL A 180 7.62 -13.57 -6.43
CA VAL A 180 8.65 -12.56 -6.69
C VAL A 180 9.77 -12.74 -5.65
N CYS A 181 11.03 -12.85 -6.09
CA CYS A 181 12.19 -13.11 -5.22
C CYS A 181 13.00 -11.86 -4.83
N ARG A 182 12.80 -10.74 -5.51
CA ARG A 182 13.55 -9.51 -5.27
C ARG A 182 12.58 -8.36 -5.02
N PRO A 183 12.80 -7.52 -4.00
CA PRO A 183 12.10 -6.26 -3.91
C PRO A 183 12.60 -5.32 -5.02
N ASN A 184 11.76 -4.40 -5.46
CA ASN A 184 12.21 -3.17 -6.10
C ASN A 184 12.08 -2.02 -5.11
N GLU A 185 12.95 -1.03 -5.23
CA GLU A 185 12.81 0.19 -4.44
C GLU A 185 11.53 0.93 -4.82
N LEU A 186 10.88 1.51 -3.82
CA LEU A 186 9.71 2.33 -4.00
C LEU A 186 9.97 3.45 -5.02
N GLY A 187 9.12 3.55 -6.06
CA GLY A 187 9.27 4.54 -7.13
C GLY A 187 10.30 4.18 -8.21
N ARG A 188 11.02 3.06 -8.06
CA ARG A 188 11.88 2.49 -9.11
C ARG A 188 11.16 1.32 -9.77
N PRO A 189 10.47 1.52 -10.91
CA PRO A 189 9.78 0.45 -11.58
C PRO A 189 10.78 -0.59 -12.08
N ILE A 190 10.38 -1.85 -12.05
CA ILE A 190 11.10 -2.91 -12.74
C ILE A 190 10.84 -2.72 -14.23
N SER A 191 11.89 -2.69 -15.06
CA SER A 191 11.69 -2.64 -16.51
C SER A 191 11.20 -4.01 -17.00
N VAL A 192 10.44 -4.05 -18.08
CA VAL A 192 10.05 -5.35 -18.69
C VAL A 192 11.23 -6.24 -19.02
N LYS A 193 12.40 -5.65 -19.29
CA LYS A 193 13.62 -6.37 -19.65
C LYS A 193 14.23 -7.10 -18.46
N ASP A 194 14.11 -6.51 -17.26
CA ASP A 194 14.71 -7.04 -16.04
C ASP A 194 13.72 -7.88 -15.24
N ALA A 195 12.42 -7.80 -15.54
CA ALA A 195 11.35 -8.41 -14.76
C ALA A 195 11.46 -9.93 -14.60
N GLU A 196 12.08 -10.65 -15.53
CA GLU A 196 12.33 -12.09 -15.39
C GLU A 196 13.23 -12.41 -14.19
N GLU A 197 14.21 -11.55 -13.89
CA GLU A 197 15.13 -11.76 -12.75
C GLU A 197 14.46 -11.59 -11.39
N TYR A 198 13.26 -11.02 -11.37
CA TYR A 198 12.47 -10.81 -10.16
C TYR A 198 11.56 -12.00 -9.88
N ILE A 199 11.42 -12.97 -10.79
CA ILE A 199 10.52 -14.10 -10.64
C ILE A 199 11.27 -15.30 -10.06
N PHE A 200 10.86 -15.75 -8.87
CA PHE A 200 11.39 -16.94 -8.22
C PHE A 200 10.96 -18.22 -8.93
N GLY A 201 9.67 -18.31 -9.24
CA GLY A 201 9.04 -19.52 -9.74
C GLY A 201 7.53 -19.48 -9.67
N TYR A 202 6.91 -20.59 -10.05
CA TYR A 202 5.49 -20.66 -10.37
C TYR A 202 4.78 -21.76 -9.59
N VAL A 203 3.49 -21.56 -9.35
CA VAL A 203 2.57 -22.50 -8.72
C VAL A 203 1.28 -22.60 -9.52
N LEU A 204 0.56 -23.71 -9.37
CA LEU A 204 -0.85 -23.77 -9.76
C LEU A 204 -1.69 -23.02 -8.74
N MET A 205 -2.79 -22.44 -9.21
CA MET A 205 -3.66 -21.64 -8.39
C MET A 205 -5.14 -21.87 -8.75
N ASN A 206 -5.99 -21.86 -7.73
CA ASN A 206 -7.43 -21.84 -7.87
C ASN A 206 -8.00 -20.67 -7.06
N ASP A 207 -8.46 -19.64 -7.77
CA ASP A 207 -9.09 -18.47 -7.15
C ASP A 207 -10.60 -18.68 -7.03
N TRP A 208 -11.00 -19.28 -5.90
CA TRP A 208 -12.37 -19.70 -5.69
C TRP A 208 -13.30 -18.49 -5.67
N SER A 209 -14.44 -18.64 -6.34
CA SER A 209 -15.27 -17.49 -6.66
C SER A 209 -16.76 -17.75 -6.39
N ALA A 210 -17.42 -16.83 -5.69
CA ALA A 210 -18.87 -16.86 -5.48
C ALA A 210 -19.56 -15.89 -6.44
N ARG A 211 -19.96 -16.38 -7.62
CA ARG A 211 -20.36 -15.53 -8.77
C ARG A 211 -21.59 -14.68 -8.52
N ASP A 212 -22.54 -15.18 -7.75
CA ASP A 212 -23.77 -14.46 -7.40
C ASP A 212 -23.51 -13.34 -6.38
N ILE A 213 -22.59 -13.56 -5.43
CA ILE A 213 -22.10 -12.50 -4.53
C ILE A 213 -21.29 -11.48 -5.34
N GLN A 214 -20.38 -11.94 -6.20
CA GLN A 214 -19.52 -11.09 -7.02
C GLN A 214 -20.34 -10.14 -7.89
N GLN A 215 -21.35 -10.65 -8.57
CA GLN A 215 -22.20 -9.88 -9.47
C GLN A 215 -22.91 -8.72 -8.75
N TRP A 216 -23.23 -8.87 -7.46
CA TRP A 216 -23.85 -7.82 -6.66
C TRP A 216 -22.85 -6.78 -6.17
N GLU A 217 -21.66 -7.20 -5.71
CA GLU A 217 -20.72 -6.30 -5.03
C GLU A 217 -19.70 -5.60 -5.93
N TYR A 218 -19.40 -6.13 -7.13
CA TYR A 218 -18.18 -5.75 -7.85
C TYR A 218 -18.17 -4.35 -8.46
N VAL A 219 -19.32 -3.67 -8.56
CA VAL A 219 -19.40 -2.33 -9.14
C VAL A 219 -19.48 -1.29 -8.01
N PRO A 220 -18.64 -0.24 -8.01
CA PRO A 220 -17.58 0.07 -8.98
C PRO A 220 -16.19 -0.46 -8.58
N LEU A 221 -16.04 -1.05 -7.40
CA LEU A 221 -14.73 -1.21 -6.73
C LEU A 221 -13.98 -2.51 -7.08
N GLY A 222 -14.59 -3.40 -7.86
CA GLY A 222 -14.05 -4.71 -8.19
C GLY A 222 -14.49 -5.81 -7.21
N PRO A 223 -14.11 -7.06 -7.47
CA PRO A 223 -14.49 -8.21 -6.65
C PRO A 223 -13.89 -8.13 -5.24
N PHE A 224 -14.62 -8.57 -4.20
CA PHE A 224 -14.18 -8.50 -2.82
C PHE A 224 -14.54 -9.77 -2.02
N ASN A 225 -15.66 -9.80 -1.28
CA ASN A 225 -16.03 -10.96 -0.46
C ASN A 225 -16.23 -12.23 -1.29
N ALA A 226 -16.60 -12.08 -2.55
CA ALA A 226 -16.77 -13.18 -3.48
C ALA A 226 -15.47 -13.90 -3.85
N LYS A 227 -14.30 -13.35 -3.49
CA LYS A 227 -12.96 -13.94 -3.70
C LYS A 227 -12.24 -14.19 -2.38
N ASN A 228 -12.40 -13.28 -1.41
CA ASN A 228 -11.65 -13.30 -0.15
C ASN A 228 -11.88 -14.53 0.73
N PHE A 229 -12.86 -15.38 0.46
CA PHE A 229 -13.15 -16.57 1.27
C PHE A 229 -12.14 -17.71 1.08
N GLY A 230 -11.36 -17.71 -0.02
CA GLY A 230 -10.26 -18.65 -0.16
C GLY A 230 -9.67 -18.72 -1.56
N THR A 231 -8.35 -18.70 -1.62
CA THR A 231 -7.57 -18.94 -2.83
C THR A 231 -6.62 -20.09 -2.54
N THR A 232 -6.53 -21.10 -3.40
CA THR A 232 -5.67 -22.28 -3.16
C THR A 232 -4.47 -22.28 -4.08
N ILE A 233 -3.25 -22.50 -3.55
CA ILE A 233 -2.05 -22.69 -4.36
C ILE A 233 -1.43 -24.09 -4.18
N SER A 234 -0.72 -24.56 -5.21
CA SER A 234 0.05 -25.81 -5.12
C SER A 234 1.23 -25.69 -4.15
N LEU A 235 1.62 -26.82 -3.56
CA LEU A 235 2.64 -26.92 -2.50
C LEU A 235 4.07 -26.63 -2.97
N TRP A 236 4.40 -27.00 -4.21
CA TRP A 236 5.75 -26.99 -4.74
C TRP A 236 5.90 -25.88 -5.78
N VAL A 237 6.85 -24.99 -5.55
CA VAL A 237 7.18 -23.87 -6.43
C VAL A 237 8.17 -24.34 -7.48
N VAL A 238 7.71 -24.42 -8.73
CA VAL A 238 8.58 -24.77 -9.87
C VAL A 238 9.43 -23.54 -10.20
N LEU A 239 10.75 -23.69 -10.10
CA LEU A 239 11.68 -22.57 -10.30
C LEU A 239 11.61 -22.04 -11.73
N ALA A 240 11.84 -20.73 -11.91
CA ALA A 240 11.74 -20.09 -13.21
C ALA A 240 12.64 -20.76 -14.27
N ASP A 241 13.89 -21.08 -13.91
CA ASP A 241 14.85 -21.75 -14.79
C ASP A 241 14.38 -23.13 -15.27
N ALA A 242 13.62 -23.85 -14.44
CA ALA A 242 13.09 -25.17 -14.81
C ALA A 242 12.02 -25.09 -15.90
N LEU A 243 11.38 -23.91 -16.06
CA LEU A 243 10.39 -23.67 -17.11
C LEU A 243 10.97 -23.10 -18.41
N GLU A 244 12.24 -22.66 -18.44
CA GLU A 244 12.87 -22.09 -19.63
C GLU A 244 12.71 -22.95 -20.90
N PRO A 245 12.88 -24.30 -20.85
CA PRO A 245 12.72 -25.14 -22.04
C PRO A 245 11.28 -25.18 -22.60
N PHE A 246 10.29 -24.70 -21.86
CA PHE A 246 8.87 -24.72 -22.23
C PHE A 246 8.38 -23.39 -22.77
N ARG A 247 9.28 -22.42 -22.99
CA ARG A 247 8.90 -21.14 -23.56
C ARG A 247 8.35 -21.25 -24.96
N THR A 248 7.41 -20.37 -25.26
CA THR A 248 6.74 -20.31 -26.54
C THR A 248 6.14 -18.93 -26.77
N LYS A 249 5.64 -18.70 -27.98
CA LYS A 249 4.92 -17.49 -28.34
C LYS A 249 3.48 -17.54 -27.80
N GLY A 250 3.06 -16.50 -27.10
CA GLY A 250 1.69 -16.33 -26.59
C GLY A 250 0.71 -15.87 -27.66
N LEU A 251 -0.49 -15.47 -27.23
CA LEU A 251 -1.45 -14.82 -28.12
C LEU A 251 -0.92 -13.46 -28.58
N GLU A 252 -1.17 -13.11 -29.85
CA GLU A 252 -0.81 -11.79 -30.36
C GLU A 252 -1.74 -10.71 -29.77
N ASN A 253 -1.14 -9.58 -29.40
CA ASN A 253 -1.89 -8.40 -29.00
C ASN A 253 -2.24 -7.56 -30.24
N GLU A 254 -3.50 -7.15 -30.34
CA GLU A 254 -4.05 -6.44 -31.49
C GLU A 254 -3.64 -4.97 -31.55
N VAL A 255 -3.08 -4.44 -30.46
CA VAL A 255 -2.60 -3.06 -30.39
C VAL A 255 -1.09 -3.00 -30.25
N ARG A 256 -0.50 -1.92 -30.77
CA ARG A 256 0.90 -1.62 -30.51
C ARG A 256 1.05 -1.19 -29.05
N LEU A 257 1.68 -2.02 -28.24
CA LEU A 257 1.96 -1.75 -26.84
C LEU A 257 2.80 -0.48 -26.65
N GLN A 258 2.64 0.19 -25.51
CA GLN A 258 3.52 1.28 -25.09
C GLN A 258 4.93 0.76 -24.81
N SER A 259 5.94 1.63 -24.91
CA SER A 259 7.36 1.23 -24.86
C SER A 259 7.73 0.42 -23.62
N TYR A 260 7.16 0.74 -22.46
CA TYR A 260 7.47 0.05 -21.21
C TYR A 260 6.98 -1.41 -21.17
N LEU A 261 5.97 -1.80 -21.96
CA LEU A 261 5.46 -3.18 -22.04
C LEU A 261 6.04 -3.98 -23.21
N ARG A 262 6.91 -3.38 -24.04
CA ARG A 262 7.47 -4.07 -25.22
C ARG A 262 8.63 -4.96 -24.83
N GLU A 263 8.43 -6.26 -24.98
CA GLU A 263 9.48 -7.27 -24.81
C GLU A 263 10.33 -7.39 -26.08
N GLU A 264 11.61 -7.72 -25.89
CA GLU A 264 12.54 -8.00 -26.99
C GLU A 264 12.39 -9.43 -27.51
N ARG A 265 12.03 -10.36 -26.62
CA ARG A 265 11.88 -11.78 -26.94
C ARG A 265 10.44 -12.11 -27.38
N PRO A 266 10.25 -12.87 -28.46
CA PRO A 266 8.91 -13.26 -28.94
C PRO A 266 8.33 -14.50 -28.21
N ASP A 267 9.15 -15.25 -27.48
CA ASP A 267 8.82 -16.45 -26.71
C ASP A 267 8.66 -16.13 -25.21
N ASN A 268 7.71 -15.24 -24.92
CA ASN A 268 7.53 -14.59 -23.62
C ASN A 268 6.56 -15.30 -22.66
N VAL A 269 5.95 -16.43 -23.05
CA VAL A 269 5.08 -17.25 -22.18
C VAL A 269 5.54 -18.71 -22.15
N PHE A 270 4.91 -19.55 -21.32
CA PHE A 270 5.22 -20.97 -21.22
C PHE A 270 4.08 -21.85 -21.75
N ASP A 271 4.39 -22.92 -22.51
CA ASP A 271 3.42 -23.95 -22.90
C ASP A 271 3.23 -25.00 -21.79
N ILE A 272 2.62 -24.59 -20.68
CA ILE A 272 2.28 -25.49 -19.58
C ILE A 272 0.87 -26.03 -19.80
N LYS A 273 0.75 -27.36 -19.93
CA LYS A 273 -0.56 -28.03 -20.04
C LYS A 273 -1.24 -28.05 -18.68
N LEU A 274 -2.48 -27.56 -18.64
CA LEU A 274 -3.27 -27.45 -17.43
C LEU A 274 -4.56 -28.25 -17.59
N GLU A 275 -4.97 -28.93 -16.52
CA GLU A 275 -6.16 -29.77 -16.47
C GLU A 275 -6.89 -29.53 -15.15
N VAL A 276 -8.23 -29.48 -15.17
CA VAL A 276 -9.04 -29.54 -13.96
C VAL A 276 -9.93 -30.78 -14.01
N ALA A 277 -9.89 -31.53 -12.92
CA ALA A 277 -10.83 -32.60 -12.63
C ALA A 277 -11.73 -32.23 -11.45
N LEU A 278 -12.95 -32.74 -11.46
CA LEU A 278 -13.94 -32.53 -10.41
C LEU A 278 -14.57 -33.87 -10.02
N ALA A 279 -14.71 -34.10 -8.72
CA ALA A 279 -15.39 -35.27 -8.16
C ALA A 279 -16.36 -34.83 -7.06
N ALA A 280 -17.57 -35.38 -7.07
CA ALA A 280 -18.44 -35.34 -5.90
C ALA A 280 -17.94 -36.33 -4.83
N SER A 281 -18.32 -36.12 -3.57
CA SER A 281 -17.94 -37.01 -2.47
C SER A 281 -18.31 -38.47 -2.79
N GLY A 282 -17.31 -39.35 -2.88
CA GLY A 282 -17.48 -40.76 -3.18
C GLY A 282 -17.65 -41.12 -4.67
N SER A 283 -17.46 -40.17 -5.59
CA SER A 283 -17.50 -40.41 -7.05
C SER A 283 -16.10 -40.40 -7.67
N GLU A 284 -15.96 -40.98 -8.86
CA GLU A 284 -14.73 -40.90 -9.65
C GLU A 284 -14.50 -39.47 -10.17
N GLU A 285 -13.23 -39.09 -10.35
CA GLU A 285 -12.84 -37.80 -10.91
C GLU A 285 -13.18 -37.71 -12.40
N THR A 286 -13.83 -36.62 -12.80
CA THR A 286 -14.10 -36.29 -14.20
C THR A 286 -13.31 -35.05 -14.61
N VAL A 287 -12.54 -35.15 -15.69
CA VAL A 287 -11.82 -34.01 -16.27
C VAL A 287 -12.83 -33.07 -16.96
N ILE A 288 -12.94 -31.84 -16.45
CA ILE A 288 -13.91 -30.85 -16.93
C ILE A 288 -13.30 -29.82 -17.88
N THR A 289 -11.97 -29.63 -17.85
CA THR A 289 -11.29 -28.74 -18.80
C THR A 289 -9.83 -29.12 -19.01
N ARG A 290 -9.32 -28.83 -20.21
CA ARG A 290 -7.90 -28.90 -20.59
C ARG A 290 -7.55 -27.62 -21.32
N THR A 291 -6.46 -26.97 -20.91
CA THR A 291 -5.96 -25.74 -21.54
C THR A 291 -4.43 -25.69 -21.48
N SER A 292 -3.85 -24.58 -21.93
CA SER A 292 -2.44 -24.29 -21.74
C SER A 292 -2.23 -22.83 -21.37
N ALA A 293 -1.22 -22.58 -20.54
CA ALA A 293 -0.76 -21.23 -20.18
C ALA A 293 -0.26 -20.44 -21.40
N LYS A 294 0.03 -21.09 -22.55
CA LYS A 294 0.36 -20.38 -23.80
C LYS A 294 -0.79 -19.50 -24.32
N ASN A 295 -2.01 -19.69 -23.81
CA ASN A 295 -3.19 -18.94 -24.20
C ASN A 295 -3.35 -17.63 -23.40
N LEU A 296 -2.37 -17.25 -22.59
CA LEU A 296 -2.29 -15.93 -21.96
C LEU A 296 -1.96 -14.86 -23.03
N LEU A 297 -2.54 -13.67 -22.86
CA LEU A 297 -2.21 -12.49 -23.69
C LEU A 297 -1.02 -11.72 -23.11
N TRP A 298 -1.02 -11.55 -21.79
CA TRP A 298 0.02 -10.83 -21.06
C TRP A 298 1.05 -11.82 -20.51
N SER A 299 2.33 -11.51 -20.72
CA SER A 299 3.45 -12.31 -20.23
C SER A 299 3.72 -12.10 -18.74
N TRP A 300 4.46 -13.02 -18.12
CA TRP A 300 4.89 -12.86 -16.72
C TRP A 300 5.72 -11.60 -16.49
N PRO A 301 6.70 -11.24 -17.35
CA PRO A 301 7.42 -9.97 -17.23
C PRO A 301 6.52 -8.74 -17.37
N GLN A 302 5.52 -8.78 -18.24
CA GLN A 302 4.55 -7.69 -18.39
C GLN A 302 3.71 -7.50 -17.12
N MET A 303 3.30 -8.60 -16.48
CA MET A 303 2.55 -8.57 -15.21
C MET A 303 3.44 -8.12 -14.04
N ALA A 304 4.66 -8.63 -13.93
CA ALA A 304 5.59 -8.35 -12.82
C ALA A 304 5.99 -6.87 -12.70
N GLN A 305 5.93 -6.09 -13.78
CA GLN A 305 6.17 -4.64 -13.75
C GLN A 305 5.15 -3.85 -12.92
N THR A 306 3.97 -4.40 -12.70
CA THR A 306 2.82 -3.67 -12.12
C THR A 306 2.70 -3.80 -10.61
N ILE A 307 3.71 -4.35 -9.93
CA ILE A 307 3.81 -4.33 -8.47
C ILE A 307 4.04 -2.88 -8.02
N LYS A 308 2.95 -2.19 -7.66
CA LYS A 308 2.95 -0.79 -7.25
C LYS A 308 2.79 -0.68 -5.74
N THR A 309 3.88 -0.41 -5.04
CA THR A 309 3.90 0.14 -3.67
C THR A 309 3.96 1.68 -3.66
N THR A 310 3.66 2.33 -4.79
CA THR A 310 4.06 3.72 -5.11
C THR A 310 3.45 4.81 -4.24
N LEU A 311 4.20 5.90 -4.07
CA LEU A 311 3.68 7.20 -3.65
C LEU A 311 2.74 7.74 -4.73
N ILE A 312 1.60 8.29 -4.33
CA ILE A 312 0.56 8.82 -5.23
C ILE A 312 0.56 10.35 -5.19
N GLY A 313 0.36 10.91 -4.00
CA GLY A 313 0.33 12.35 -3.77
C GLY A 313 0.91 12.67 -2.39
N VAL A 314 2.25 12.72 -2.30
CA VAL A 314 2.94 13.12 -1.07
C VAL A 314 2.61 14.56 -0.76
N GLN A 315 2.07 14.77 0.43
CA GLN A 315 1.70 16.09 0.90
C GLN A 315 2.67 16.60 1.96
N SER A 316 3.12 15.74 2.89
CA SER A 316 4.04 16.16 3.95
C SER A 316 5.21 15.19 4.12
N VAL A 317 6.37 15.76 4.45
CA VAL A 317 7.61 15.05 4.72
C VAL A 317 8.26 15.67 5.95
N VAL A 318 8.39 14.89 7.03
CA VAL A 318 8.83 15.40 8.34
C VAL A 318 9.88 14.46 8.93
N ILE A 319 10.92 15.02 9.54
CA ILE A 319 11.89 14.25 10.33
C ILE A 319 11.49 14.32 11.80
N ASP A 320 11.21 13.17 12.41
CA ASP A 320 10.86 13.11 13.83
C ASP A 320 12.08 13.36 14.75
N SER A 321 11.88 13.25 16.06
CA SER A 321 12.96 13.45 17.04
C SER A 321 13.92 12.27 17.17
N ALA A 322 13.58 11.11 16.58
CA ALA A 322 14.45 9.93 16.49
C ALA A 322 15.25 9.89 15.17
N ASP A 323 15.29 11.01 14.43
CA ASP A 323 15.98 11.15 13.14
C ASP A 323 15.48 10.19 12.04
N ARG A 324 14.17 9.90 12.07
CA ARG A 324 13.48 9.10 11.05
C ARG A 324 12.70 10.03 10.12
N LEU A 325 12.83 9.82 8.82
CA LEU A 325 12.05 10.56 7.82
C LEU A 325 10.69 9.91 7.66
N TRP A 326 9.64 10.70 7.78
CA TRP A 326 8.27 10.26 7.57
C TRP A 326 7.66 10.96 6.37
N ILE A 327 6.99 10.18 5.52
CA ILE A 327 6.33 10.62 4.30
C ILE A 327 4.84 10.35 4.44
N LEU A 328 4.03 11.40 4.37
CA LEU A 328 2.59 11.34 4.40
C LEU A 328 2.03 11.50 2.98
N ASP A 329 1.38 10.44 2.51
CA ASP A 329 0.77 10.36 1.18
C ASP A 329 -0.75 10.48 1.32
N THR A 330 -1.35 11.39 0.56
CA THR A 330 -2.80 11.62 0.53
C THR A 330 -3.53 10.55 -0.26
N GLY A 331 -2.84 9.82 -1.14
CA GLY A 331 -3.48 8.93 -2.10
C GLY A 331 -4.24 9.66 -3.22
N ARG A 332 -4.16 10.99 -3.30
CA ARG A 332 -4.90 11.84 -4.25
C ARG A 332 -3.99 12.49 -5.27
N VAL A 333 -4.52 12.73 -6.48
CA VAL A 333 -3.78 13.36 -7.58
C VAL A 333 -4.66 14.43 -8.23
N GLN A 334 -4.06 15.55 -8.59
CA GLN A 334 -4.72 16.52 -9.45
C GLN A 334 -4.47 16.16 -10.92
N ILE A 335 -5.53 15.93 -11.69
CA ILE A 335 -5.42 15.68 -13.14
C ILE A 335 -5.18 17.01 -13.89
N PRO A 336 -4.67 16.98 -15.15
CA PRO A 336 -4.33 18.19 -15.91
C PRO A 336 -5.46 19.22 -16.03
N GLU A 337 -6.71 18.78 -15.94
CA GLU A 337 -7.91 19.61 -15.95
C GLU A 337 -8.13 20.40 -14.64
N GLY A 338 -7.26 20.22 -13.64
CA GLY A 338 -7.30 20.90 -12.35
C GLY A 338 -8.20 20.23 -11.31
N VAL A 339 -8.77 19.06 -11.61
CA VAL A 339 -9.63 18.30 -10.69
C VAL A 339 -8.79 17.43 -9.77
N LEU A 340 -9.00 17.55 -8.45
CA LEU A 340 -8.39 16.66 -7.47
C LEU A 340 -9.25 15.39 -7.34
N VAL A 341 -8.76 14.25 -7.83
CA VAL A 341 -9.52 13.00 -7.75
C VAL A 341 -9.54 12.43 -6.33
N THR A 342 -10.56 11.64 -6.01
CA THR A 342 -10.66 10.94 -4.73
C THR A 342 -9.48 10.02 -4.50
N ALA A 343 -9.17 9.75 -3.24
CA ALA A 343 -8.04 8.91 -2.87
C ALA A 343 -8.21 7.49 -3.43
N SER A 344 -7.12 6.93 -3.93
CA SER A 344 -7.08 5.50 -4.29
C SER A 344 -7.12 4.65 -3.03
N VAL A 345 -7.78 3.49 -3.07
CA VAL A 345 -7.76 2.53 -1.96
C VAL A 345 -6.32 2.13 -1.66
N GLY A 346 -5.91 2.17 -0.38
CA GLY A 346 -4.52 1.97 0.03
C GLY A 346 -3.57 3.13 -0.28
N GLY A 347 -4.09 4.20 -0.88
CA GLY A 347 -3.37 5.43 -1.21
C GLY A 347 -2.96 6.23 0.03
N PRO A 348 -3.93 6.65 0.88
CA PRO A 348 -3.65 7.36 2.13
C PRO A 348 -2.78 6.51 3.05
N LYS A 349 -1.53 6.95 3.27
CA LYS A 349 -0.57 6.19 4.08
C LYS A 349 0.53 7.06 4.66
N LEU A 350 1.08 6.61 5.79
CA LEU A 350 2.25 7.17 6.45
C LEU A 350 3.42 6.19 6.36
N ILE A 351 4.56 6.64 5.85
CA ILE A 351 5.73 5.80 5.57
C ILE A 351 6.91 6.33 6.36
N GLY A 352 7.49 5.50 7.22
CA GLY A 352 8.72 5.78 7.94
C GLY A 352 9.92 5.24 7.17
N VAL A 353 10.96 6.06 7.06
CA VAL A 353 12.23 5.78 6.39
C VAL A 353 13.36 6.06 7.36
N ASP A 354 14.24 5.09 7.50
CA ASP A 354 15.48 5.24 8.24
C ASP A 354 16.51 5.98 7.38
N LEU A 355 16.97 7.13 7.86
CA LEU A 355 17.87 8.01 7.11
C LEU A 355 19.29 7.46 7.00
N GLU A 356 19.72 6.61 7.92
CA GLU A 356 21.06 6.02 7.90
C GLU A 356 21.16 4.91 6.84
N SER A 357 20.21 3.98 6.84
CA SER A 357 20.15 2.84 5.92
C SER A 357 19.46 3.15 4.59
N ASN A 358 18.78 4.30 4.48
CA ASN A 358 17.91 4.66 3.36
C ASN A 358 16.83 3.61 3.07
N SER A 359 16.29 2.99 4.11
CA SER A 359 15.31 1.90 3.97
C SER A 359 13.97 2.25 4.62
N VAL A 360 12.87 1.77 4.01
CA VAL A 360 11.54 1.90 4.60
C VAL A 360 11.47 1.00 5.84
N ILE A 361 11.20 1.60 7.00
CA ILE A 361 11.07 0.90 8.28
C ILE A 361 9.62 0.58 8.65
N LYS A 362 8.66 1.35 8.11
CA LYS A 362 7.24 1.17 8.40
C LYS A 362 6.38 1.77 7.29
N THR A 363 5.28 1.10 6.98
CA THR A 363 4.18 1.66 6.19
C THR A 363 2.89 1.43 6.96
N ILE A 364 2.14 2.50 7.22
CA ILE A 364 0.84 2.49 7.87
C ILE A 364 -0.18 2.99 6.86
N VAL A 365 -1.06 2.10 6.41
CA VAL A 365 -2.14 2.45 5.48
C VAL A 365 -3.38 2.82 6.29
N PHE A 366 -3.99 3.96 5.97
CA PHE A 366 -5.19 4.41 6.67
C PHE A 366 -6.44 3.71 6.12
N PRO A 367 -7.31 3.17 6.98
CA PRO A 367 -8.61 2.66 6.54
C PRO A 367 -9.51 3.82 6.08
N ASP A 368 -10.48 3.51 5.23
CA ASP A 368 -11.43 4.49 4.68
C ASP A 368 -12.40 5.07 5.72
N THR A 369 -12.45 4.49 6.92
CA THR A 369 -13.14 5.03 8.10
C THR A 369 -12.32 6.07 8.85
N VAL A 370 -11.03 6.23 8.53
CA VAL A 370 -10.11 7.19 9.18
C VAL A 370 -9.69 8.26 8.18
N ALA A 371 -9.24 7.84 6.98
CA ALA A 371 -8.95 8.71 5.86
C ALA A 371 -9.99 8.47 4.76
N TYR A 372 -10.97 9.35 4.67
CA TYR A 372 -12.05 9.22 3.70
C TYR A 372 -11.54 9.42 2.26
N PRO A 373 -12.28 8.97 1.23
CA PRO A 373 -11.89 9.21 -0.17
C PRO A 373 -11.70 10.68 -0.55
N ASP A 374 -12.37 11.59 0.17
CA ASP A 374 -12.30 13.05 0.03
C ASP A 374 -11.39 13.71 1.08
N SER A 375 -10.74 12.95 1.97
CA SER A 375 -9.73 13.49 2.88
C SER A 375 -8.53 14.06 2.13
N TYR A 376 -7.87 15.03 2.74
CA TYR A 376 -6.61 15.58 2.28
C TYR A 376 -5.66 15.70 3.48
N LEU A 377 -4.98 14.60 3.79
CA LEU A 377 -4.07 14.53 4.93
C LEU A 377 -2.90 15.49 4.71
N ASN A 378 -2.71 16.45 5.60
CA ASN A 378 -1.78 17.54 5.37
C ASN A 378 -0.55 17.47 6.28
N ASP A 379 -0.59 18.10 7.44
CA ASP A 379 0.55 18.12 8.35
C ASP A 379 0.51 16.97 9.36
N VAL A 380 1.70 16.59 9.83
CA VAL A 380 1.90 15.55 10.84
C VAL A 380 2.86 16.00 11.94
N ARG A 381 2.57 15.62 13.19
CA ARG A 381 3.49 15.75 14.34
C ARG A 381 3.57 14.46 15.13
N PHE A 382 4.74 14.19 15.70
CA PHE A 382 5.07 12.92 16.35
C PHE A 382 5.31 13.13 17.84
N ASP A 383 4.68 12.28 18.64
CA ASP A 383 4.99 12.15 20.06
C ASP A 383 5.58 10.75 20.30
N LEU A 384 6.87 10.71 20.59
CA LEU A 384 7.60 9.44 20.72
C LEU A 384 7.63 8.92 22.16
N ASN A 385 6.82 9.48 23.07
CA ASN A 385 6.72 8.99 24.44
C ASN A 385 6.20 7.54 24.45
N PRO A 386 6.98 6.58 24.97
CA PRO A 386 6.63 5.15 24.92
C PRO A 386 5.47 4.78 25.86
N ASN A 387 5.00 5.70 26.72
CA ASN A 387 3.92 5.42 27.66
C ASN A 387 2.53 5.80 27.14
N LEU A 388 2.42 6.39 25.95
CA LEU A 388 1.14 6.88 25.41
C LEU A 388 0.22 5.75 24.95
N THR A 389 0.79 4.67 24.43
CA THR A 389 0.05 3.51 23.96
C THR A 389 0.75 2.22 24.37
N THR A 390 0.05 1.10 24.20
CA THR A 390 0.58 -0.23 24.56
C THR A 390 1.71 -0.69 23.65
N SER A 391 1.88 -0.10 22.46
CA SER A 391 2.94 -0.47 21.52
C SER A 391 4.31 0.07 21.92
N GLY A 392 4.34 1.16 22.70
CA GLY A 392 5.57 1.82 23.13
C GLY A 392 6.40 2.47 22.02
N GLN A 393 5.82 2.70 20.83
CA GLN A 393 6.51 3.31 19.69
C GLN A 393 6.10 4.77 19.44
N GLY A 394 5.25 5.32 20.30
CA GLY A 394 4.70 6.67 20.15
C GLY A 394 3.52 6.74 19.18
N VAL A 395 3.07 7.98 18.95
CA VAL A 395 1.93 8.30 18.08
C VAL A 395 2.25 9.40 17.09
N ALA A 396 1.49 9.46 16.01
CA ALA A 396 1.42 10.60 15.10
C ALA A 396 0.03 11.25 15.16
N TYR A 397 0.01 12.58 15.13
CA TYR A 397 -1.19 13.39 14.97
C TYR A 397 -1.17 14.05 13.60
N ILE A 398 -2.27 13.92 12.85
CA ILE A 398 -2.36 14.33 11.45
C ILE A 398 -3.61 15.20 11.26
N THR A 399 -3.49 16.27 10.47
CA THR A 399 -4.63 17.09 10.06
C THR A 399 -5.23 16.63 8.74
N ASP A 400 -6.55 16.78 8.60
CA ASP A 400 -7.26 16.64 7.34
C ASP A 400 -7.77 18.01 6.88
N SER A 401 -7.09 18.59 5.88
CA SER A 401 -7.33 19.95 5.40
C SER A 401 -8.34 20.03 4.26
N SER A 402 -9.04 18.92 3.96
CA SER A 402 -9.97 18.80 2.84
C SER A 402 -10.90 20.00 2.73
N ASN A 403 -10.97 20.57 1.52
CA ASN A 403 -11.93 21.62 1.18
C ASN A 403 -13.27 21.07 0.66
N GLU A 404 -13.45 19.74 0.68
CA GLU A 404 -14.66 19.04 0.24
C GLU A 404 -15.60 18.68 1.42
N GLY A 405 -15.21 19.02 2.65
CA GLY A 405 -16.12 19.20 3.80
C GLY A 405 -15.88 18.28 5.01
N ARG A 406 -15.35 17.07 4.81
CA ARG A 406 -15.01 16.15 5.91
C ARG A 406 -13.58 16.38 6.35
N THR A 407 -13.42 17.12 7.44
CA THR A 407 -12.15 17.46 8.08
C THR A 407 -12.09 16.83 9.46
N GLY A 408 -10.91 16.71 10.04
CA GLY A 408 -10.73 16.07 11.34
C GLY A 408 -9.26 16.06 11.76
N LEU A 409 -9.03 15.52 12.94
CA LEU A 409 -7.71 15.16 13.44
C LEU A 409 -7.61 13.63 13.48
N ILE A 410 -6.49 13.09 13.01
CA ILE A 410 -6.23 11.65 13.01
C ILE A 410 -5.09 11.37 13.97
N THR A 411 -5.29 10.37 14.81
CA THR A 411 -4.24 9.81 15.68
C THR A 411 -3.84 8.44 15.17
N VAL A 412 -2.55 8.14 15.19
CA VAL A 412 -1.98 6.88 14.70
C VAL A 412 -0.99 6.35 15.72
N ASP A 413 -1.17 5.12 16.18
CA ASP A 413 -0.13 4.40 16.92
C ASP A 413 0.94 3.90 15.95
N LEU A 414 2.19 4.35 16.13
CA LEU A 414 3.28 4.05 15.18
C LEU A 414 3.73 2.58 15.23
N GLY A 415 3.52 1.91 16.36
CA GLY A 415 3.89 0.52 16.57
C GLY A 415 2.86 -0.43 16.00
N SER A 416 1.61 -0.29 16.42
CA SER A 416 0.50 -1.16 15.97
C SER A 416 0.03 -0.81 14.55
N GLY A 417 0.12 0.46 14.15
CA GLY A 417 -0.49 0.99 12.93
C GLY A 417 -2.00 1.24 13.05
N GLU A 418 -2.58 1.05 14.24
CA GLU A 418 -3.97 1.41 14.51
C GLU A 418 -4.14 2.93 14.41
N SER A 419 -5.24 3.37 13.80
CA SER A 419 -5.54 4.78 13.63
C SER A 419 -7.02 5.05 13.85
N TRP A 420 -7.32 6.26 14.31
CA TRP A 420 -8.69 6.71 14.56
C TRP A 420 -8.78 8.23 14.36
N ARG A 421 -10.02 8.73 14.27
CA ARG A 421 -10.33 10.12 13.95
C ARG A 421 -11.11 10.77 15.10
N HIS A 422 -10.80 12.03 15.34
CA HIS A 422 -11.54 12.93 16.23
C HIS A 422 -11.91 14.23 15.53
N LEU A 423 -12.86 14.95 16.12
CA LEU A 423 -13.36 16.24 15.63
C LEU A 423 -13.93 16.12 14.22
N ASP A 424 -14.52 14.98 13.87
CA ASP A 424 -14.97 14.69 12.51
C ASP A 424 -16.12 15.64 12.11
N GLY A 425 -15.82 16.55 11.17
CA GLY A 425 -16.75 17.61 10.77
C GLY A 425 -17.01 18.66 11.85
N SER A 426 -16.18 18.76 12.88
CA SER A 426 -16.30 19.81 13.91
C SER A 426 -16.05 21.19 13.30
N PRO A 427 -16.79 22.25 13.72
CA PRO A 427 -16.53 23.61 13.27
C PRO A 427 -15.08 24.10 13.51
N HIS A 428 -14.38 23.53 14.51
CA HIS A 428 -13.01 23.91 14.85
C HIS A 428 -11.96 23.42 13.85
N VAL A 429 -12.28 22.39 13.05
CA VAL A 429 -11.40 21.87 12.00
C VAL A 429 -11.88 22.22 10.59
N GLN A 430 -12.98 22.96 10.47
CA GLN A 430 -13.53 23.43 9.19
C GLN A 430 -13.14 24.89 8.93
N GLY A 431 -13.06 25.25 7.64
CA GLY A 431 -12.99 26.65 7.23
C GLY A 431 -14.34 27.35 7.34
N ASP A 432 -14.34 28.66 7.64
CA ASP A 432 -15.55 29.46 7.68
C ASP A 432 -16.14 29.58 6.26
N ARG A 433 -17.45 29.37 6.11
CA ARG A 433 -18.12 29.31 4.79
C ARG A 433 -17.94 30.55 3.91
N GLN A 434 -17.74 31.72 4.51
CA GLN A 434 -17.56 33.00 3.81
C GLN A 434 -16.23 33.66 4.18
N PHE A 435 -15.22 32.84 4.45
CA PHE A 435 -13.89 33.31 4.78
C PHE A 435 -13.26 34.06 3.59
N LEU A 436 -12.98 35.35 3.78
CA LEU A 436 -12.21 36.16 2.84
C LEU A 436 -10.84 36.44 3.42
N ALA A 437 -9.83 35.92 2.73
CA ALA A 437 -8.42 36.07 3.01
C ALA A 437 -7.81 37.25 2.23
N PHE A 438 -6.78 37.86 2.80
CA PHE A 438 -5.99 38.89 2.12
C PHE A 438 -4.50 38.56 2.11
N VAL A 439 -3.86 38.69 0.94
CA VAL A 439 -2.39 38.62 0.83
C VAL A 439 -1.90 39.84 0.07
N TRP A 440 -0.98 40.60 0.69
CA TRP A 440 -0.50 41.91 0.19
C TRP A 440 -1.63 42.88 -0.15
N GLY A 441 -2.69 42.88 0.67
CA GLY A 441 -3.85 43.76 0.47
C GLY A 441 -4.79 43.35 -0.67
N ARG A 442 -4.55 42.20 -1.32
CA ARG A 442 -5.43 41.62 -2.33
C ARG A 442 -6.31 40.53 -1.73
N GLU A 443 -7.59 40.58 -2.03
CA GLU A 443 -8.55 39.53 -1.72
C GLU A 443 -8.23 38.23 -2.46
N LEU A 444 -8.46 37.10 -1.80
CA LEU A 444 -8.26 35.77 -2.38
C LEU A 444 -9.59 35.02 -2.51
N TYR A 445 -9.90 34.62 -3.74
CA TYR A 445 -10.97 33.69 -4.08
C TYR A 445 -10.39 32.43 -4.72
N ALA A 446 -11.10 31.31 -4.59
CA ALA A 446 -10.85 30.12 -5.39
C ALA A 446 -11.63 30.19 -6.70
N TYR A 447 -10.94 29.87 -7.79
CA TYR A 447 -11.48 29.84 -9.14
C TYR A 447 -11.35 28.43 -9.72
N GLN A 448 -12.46 27.94 -10.27
CA GLN A 448 -12.51 26.70 -11.02
C GLN A 448 -13.10 26.97 -12.41
N PRO A 449 -12.54 26.40 -13.50
CA PRO A 449 -13.09 26.56 -14.83
C PRO A 449 -14.58 26.22 -14.89
N GLY A 450 -15.38 27.12 -15.46
CA GLY A 450 -16.81 26.91 -15.63
C GLY A 450 -17.66 27.01 -14.35
N ARG A 451 -17.07 27.42 -13.21
CA ARG A 451 -17.81 27.67 -11.96
C ARG A 451 -17.64 29.13 -11.48
N PRO A 452 -18.62 29.68 -10.75
CA PRO A 452 -18.44 30.95 -10.05
C PRO A 452 -17.26 30.89 -9.07
N ALA A 453 -16.64 32.04 -8.80
CA ALA A 453 -15.63 32.17 -7.75
C ALA A 453 -16.22 31.76 -6.39
N SER A 454 -15.41 31.09 -5.57
CA SER A 454 -15.78 30.64 -4.23
C SER A 454 -14.78 31.14 -3.17
N PHE A 455 -15.18 31.07 -1.90
CA PHE A 455 -14.30 31.37 -0.77
C PHE A 455 -13.26 30.27 -0.57
N LEU A 456 -12.15 30.61 0.11
CA LEU A 456 -11.12 29.65 0.52
C LEU A 456 -11.54 28.99 1.84
N THR A 457 -12.06 27.77 1.76
CA THR A 457 -12.63 27.05 2.91
C THR A 457 -11.81 25.81 3.29
N PHE A 458 -10.49 25.90 3.18
CA PHE A 458 -9.58 24.84 3.62
C PHE A 458 -9.75 24.54 5.11
N GLY A 459 -9.72 23.25 5.45
CA GLY A 459 -9.87 22.76 6.82
C GLY A 459 -8.65 23.01 7.71
N ALA A 460 -8.59 22.26 8.81
CA ALA A 460 -7.42 22.18 9.68
C ALA A 460 -6.20 21.78 8.87
N ASP A 461 -5.14 22.57 8.98
CA ASP A 461 -3.89 22.34 8.26
C ASP A 461 -2.73 22.36 9.25
N GLY A 462 -2.38 23.55 9.73
CA GLY A 462 -1.36 23.75 10.74
C GLY A 462 -1.64 22.99 12.01
N ILE A 463 -0.62 22.24 12.45
CA ILE A 463 -0.61 21.44 13.66
C ILE A 463 0.76 21.53 14.34
N ALA A 464 0.75 21.69 15.65
CA ALA A 464 1.95 21.74 16.48
C ALA A 464 1.69 21.01 17.80
N LEU A 465 2.62 20.14 18.19
CA LEU A 465 2.60 19.50 19.49
C LEU A 465 3.28 20.42 20.50
N GLY A 466 2.65 20.67 21.66
CA GLY A 466 3.30 21.40 22.75
C GLY A 466 4.62 20.74 23.16
N ALA A 467 5.58 21.52 23.66
CA ALA A 467 6.90 21.00 24.01
C ALA A 467 6.87 19.92 25.12
N ASP A 468 5.79 19.89 25.91
CA ASP A 468 5.50 18.91 26.95
C ASP A 468 4.66 17.71 26.46
N GLY A 469 4.16 17.75 25.21
CA GLY A 469 3.26 16.74 24.66
C GLY A 469 1.83 16.77 25.21
N GLU A 470 1.47 17.68 26.12
CA GLU A 470 0.17 17.66 26.81
C GLU A 470 -0.97 18.22 25.95
N LYS A 471 -0.65 19.16 25.05
CA LYS A 471 -1.61 19.79 24.16
C LYS A 471 -1.18 19.71 22.70
N LEU A 472 -2.15 19.49 21.83
CA LEU A 472 -2.02 19.67 20.41
C LEU A 472 -2.65 21.02 20.03
N TYR A 473 -1.88 21.87 19.36
CA TYR A 473 -2.33 23.12 18.78
C TYR A 473 -2.63 22.92 17.31
N PHE A 474 -3.75 23.44 16.84
CA PHE A 474 -4.18 23.29 15.45
C PHE A 474 -5.01 24.48 14.98
N GLY A 475 -5.15 24.64 13.67
CA GLY A 475 -5.99 25.70 13.11
C GLY A 475 -6.28 25.50 11.63
N GLY A 476 -7.38 26.07 11.18
CA GLY A 476 -7.76 26.03 9.78
C GLY A 476 -7.09 27.13 8.97
N VAL A 477 -6.79 26.86 7.70
CA VAL A 477 -6.41 27.91 6.73
C VAL A 477 -7.63 28.77 6.42
N GLY A 478 -8.83 28.18 6.34
CA GLY A 478 -10.08 28.89 6.09
C GLY A 478 -10.64 29.67 7.30
N ASN A 479 -9.85 29.97 8.33
CA ASN A 479 -10.28 30.77 9.48
C ASN A 479 -9.07 31.47 10.16
N ARG A 480 -9.33 32.31 11.18
CA ARG A 480 -8.29 33.09 11.90
C ARG A 480 -7.94 32.54 13.28
N TYR A 481 -8.45 31.39 13.68
CA TYR A 481 -8.38 30.95 15.07
C TYR A 481 -7.27 29.93 15.31
N LEU A 482 -6.54 30.11 16.41
CA LEU A 482 -5.67 29.07 16.96
C LEU A 482 -6.47 28.29 17.99
N TYR A 483 -6.53 26.98 17.82
CA TYR A 483 -7.17 26.07 18.75
C TYR A 483 -6.14 25.21 19.47
N SER A 484 -6.52 24.69 20.63
CA SER A 484 -5.80 23.62 21.30
C SER A 484 -6.74 22.54 21.81
N ILE A 485 -6.22 21.33 21.99
CA ILE A 485 -6.91 20.21 22.63
C ILE A 485 -5.90 19.40 23.45
N PRO A 486 -6.25 18.91 24.65
CA PRO A 486 -5.39 17.99 25.39
C PRO A 486 -5.18 16.68 24.61
N THR A 487 -3.93 16.23 24.48
CA THR A 487 -3.58 15.03 23.69
C THR A 487 -4.23 13.76 24.26
N GLU A 488 -4.46 13.68 25.58
CA GLU A 488 -5.23 12.59 26.20
C GLU A 488 -6.62 12.37 25.59
N ARG A 489 -7.25 13.43 25.05
CA ARG A 489 -8.57 13.33 24.40
C ARG A 489 -8.47 12.76 23.00
N LEU A 490 -7.35 12.97 22.33
CA LEU A 490 -7.04 12.40 21.03
C LEU A 490 -6.52 10.97 21.14
N LEU A 491 -6.03 10.56 22.31
CA LEU A 491 -5.59 9.19 22.59
C LEU A 491 -6.74 8.24 22.98
N ASP A 492 -7.82 8.76 23.59
CA ASP A 492 -9.04 7.99 23.88
C ASP A 492 -9.77 7.63 22.58
N ASN A 493 -9.89 6.35 22.25
CA ASN A 493 -10.66 5.86 21.10
C ASN A 493 -11.97 5.15 21.52
N GLY A 494 -12.40 5.33 22.76
CA GLY A 494 -13.61 4.71 23.29
C GLY A 494 -14.91 5.29 22.71
N PRO A 495 -16.07 4.68 23.01
CA PRO A 495 -17.36 5.04 22.40
C PRO A 495 -17.88 6.45 22.75
N THR A 496 -17.27 7.12 23.73
CA THR A 496 -17.61 8.49 24.15
C THR A 496 -16.50 9.51 23.86
N SER A 497 -15.41 9.06 23.23
CA SER A 497 -14.21 9.87 23.03
C SER A 497 -14.49 11.12 22.20
N GLU A 498 -15.25 10.99 21.11
CA GLU A 498 -15.55 12.12 20.21
C GLU A 498 -16.27 13.27 20.91
N ILE A 499 -17.28 12.97 21.73
CA ILE A 499 -18.02 13.99 22.48
C ILE A 499 -17.10 14.69 23.48
N LYS A 500 -16.19 13.95 24.14
CA LYS A 500 -15.21 14.52 25.07
C LYS A 500 -14.17 15.37 24.33
N ALA A 501 -13.72 14.93 23.16
CA ALA A 501 -12.76 15.66 22.33
C ALA A 501 -13.35 17.00 21.89
N GLN A 502 -14.58 17.00 21.35
CA GLN A 502 -15.26 18.24 20.95
C GLN A 502 -15.44 19.22 22.10
N ALA A 503 -15.79 18.73 23.30
CA ALA A 503 -15.98 19.57 24.48
C ALA A 503 -14.66 20.12 25.06
N ALA A 504 -13.51 19.56 24.69
CA ALA A 504 -12.20 19.92 25.22
C ALA A 504 -11.43 20.92 24.34
N VAL A 505 -11.95 21.28 23.17
CA VAL A 505 -11.30 22.25 22.29
C VAL A 505 -11.34 23.64 22.93
N VAL A 506 -10.19 24.31 22.96
CA VAL A 506 -10.02 25.68 23.46
C VAL A 506 -9.66 26.59 22.30
N THR A 507 -10.27 27.77 22.22
CA THR A 507 -9.80 28.85 21.32
C THR A 507 -8.76 29.67 22.05
N GLU A 508 -7.50 29.55 21.64
CA GLU A 508 -6.35 30.15 22.32
C GLU A 508 -6.09 31.59 21.84
N SER A 509 -6.22 31.85 20.53
CA SER A 509 -5.90 33.16 19.93
C SER A 509 -6.56 33.36 18.57
N GLN A 510 -6.41 34.57 18.02
CA GLN A 510 -6.61 34.85 16.59
C GLN A 510 -5.26 34.93 15.87
N LYS A 511 -4.82 33.79 15.33
CA LYS A 511 -3.56 33.61 14.59
C LYS A 511 -3.46 34.39 13.27
N GLY A 512 -4.61 34.76 12.69
CA GLY A 512 -4.70 35.27 11.32
C GLY A 512 -4.73 34.16 10.26
N LEU A 513 -4.51 34.51 9.00
CA LEU A 513 -4.42 33.50 7.92
C LEU A 513 -3.07 32.79 8.00
N SER A 514 -3.10 31.48 8.19
CA SER A 514 -1.89 30.68 8.38
C SER A 514 -2.11 29.25 7.90
N ASP A 515 -1.02 28.61 7.50
CA ASP A 515 -0.95 27.22 7.04
C ASP A 515 -0.18 26.42 8.10
N GLY A 516 1.07 26.01 7.86
CA GLY A 516 1.87 25.24 8.84
C GLY A 516 2.20 25.94 10.16
N PHE A 517 2.35 25.12 11.22
CA PHE A 517 2.78 25.49 12.58
C PHE A 517 4.08 24.78 12.98
N GLU A 518 4.75 25.21 14.06
CA GLU A 518 5.83 24.46 14.72
C GLU A 518 6.05 24.87 16.17
N THR A 519 6.70 24.02 16.96
CA THR A 519 7.04 24.27 18.37
C THR A 519 8.56 24.30 18.61
N ASP A 520 9.03 25.14 19.53
CA ASP A 520 10.41 25.11 20.04
C ASP A 520 10.50 24.60 21.50
N THR A 521 11.73 24.38 21.98
CA THR A 521 12.00 23.99 23.37
C THR A 521 11.62 25.03 24.43
N ASN A 522 11.28 26.27 24.06
CA ASN A 522 10.73 27.25 25.00
C ASN A 522 9.21 27.08 25.19
N GLY A 523 8.57 26.17 24.45
CA GLY A 523 7.13 25.96 24.45
C GLY A 523 6.38 26.97 23.59
N PHE A 524 7.05 27.74 22.74
CA PHE A 524 6.41 28.67 21.83
C PHE A 524 5.84 27.97 20.60
N ILE A 525 4.64 28.38 20.17
CA ILE A 525 3.97 27.88 18.98
C ILE A 525 4.10 28.91 17.86
N TYR A 526 4.89 28.61 16.85
CA TYR A 526 5.10 29.45 15.68
C TYR A 526 4.07 29.10 14.61
N HIS A 527 3.57 30.13 13.93
CA HIS A 527 2.64 29.96 12.82
C HIS A 527 2.77 31.11 11.82
N GLY A 528 2.36 30.87 10.58
CA GLY A 528 2.28 31.94 9.59
C GLY A 528 1.26 33.02 9.96
N ASN A 529 1.39 34.19 9.32
CA ASN A 529 0.34 35.20 9.22
C ASN A 529 0.48 35.96 7.89
N PHE A 530 -0.23 35.48 6.88
CA PHE A 530 -0.05 35.90 5.48
C PHE A 530 -0.57 37.30 5.24
N GLU A 531 -1.63 37.67 5.97
CA GLU A 531 -2.26 38.98 5.89
C GLU A 531 -1.34 40.08 6.44
N ALA A 532 -0.41 39.72 7.33
CA ALA A 532 0.55 40.62 7.94
C ALA A 532 1.98 40.53 7.36
N ASN A 533 2.23 39.61 6.43
CA ASN A 533 3.58 39.28 5.91
C ASN A 533 4.54 38.84 7.02
N ALA A 534 4.02 38.02 7.92
CA ALA A 534 4.69 37.70 9.16
C ALA A 534 4.68 36.20 9.47
N VAL A 535 5.58 35.84 10.37
CA VAL A 535 5.46 34.67 11.24
C VAL A 535 5.12 35.21 12.62
N ASN A 536 4.07 34.68 13.20
CA ASN A 536 3.63 34.98 14.55
C ASN A 536 4.10 33.88 15.52
N VAL A 537 4.04 34.19 16.80
CA VAL A 537 4.34 33.27 17.88
C VAL A 537 3.31 33.41 18.99
N PHE A 538 2.68 32.30 19.33
CA PHE A 538 1.82 32.15 20.50
C PHE A 538 2.64 31.62 21.68
N ASN A 539 2.44 32.22 22.86
CA ASN A 539 3.04 31.82 24.11
C ASN A 539 1.98 31.21 25.05
N PRO A 540 1.94 29.87 25.18
CA PRO A 540 0.99 29.19 26.07
C PRO A 540 1.08 29.62 27.54
N ALA A 541 2.26 30.05 28.02
CA ALA A 541 2.45 30.40 29.41
C ALA A 541 1.73 31.69 29.83
N ASN A 542 1.40 32.57 28.88
CA ASN A 542 0.71 33.84 29.18
C ASN A 542 -0.42 34.18 28.20
N GLY A 543 -0.71 33.32 27.23
CA GLY A 543 -1.80 33.47 26.26
C GLY A 543 -1.60 34.60 25.25
N THR A 544 -0.36 35.08 25.04
CA THR A 544 -0.09 36.16 24.07
C THR A 544 0.28 35.61 22.70
N ASP A 545 -0.27 36.22 21.65
CA ASP A 545 0.07 35.99 20.25
C ASP A 545 0.62 37.29 19.66
N ARG A 546 1.81 37.23 19.09
CA ARG A 546 2.53 38.41 18.61
C ARG A 546 3.35 38.11 17.37
N VAL A 547 3.66 39.15 16.62
CA VAL A 547 4.60 39.06 15.49
C VAL A 547 5.98 38.65 16.01
N PHE A 548 6.51 37.54 15.50
CA PHE A 548 7.88 37.09 15.75
C PHE A 548 8.84 37.66 14.70
N LEU A 549 8.46 37.53 13.42
CA LEU A 549 9.20 38.03 12.28
C LEU A 549 8.22 38.66 11.29
N ARG A 550 8.61 39.78 10.68
CA ARG A 550 7.88 40.37 9.56
C ARG A 550 8.83 40.74 8.45
N ASP A 551 8.50 40.36 7.22
CA ASP A 551 9.27 40.72 6.04
C ASP A 551 8.32 40.80 4.84
N PRO A 552 8.38 41.86 4.01
CA PRO A 552 7.46 42.04 2.88
C PRO A 552 7.52 40.91 1.85
N ARG A 553 8.58 40.10 1.84
CA ARG A 553 8.71 38.94 0.94
C ARG A 553 7.84 37.76 1.39
N ILE A 554 7.45 37.68 2.66
CA ILE A 554 6.64 36.60 3.21
C ILE A 554 5.18 36.78 2.74
N ASN A 555 4.66 35.81 2.00
CA ASN A 555 3.29 35.85 1.46
C ASN A 555 2.46 34.62 1.77
N TRP A 556 3.08 33.44 1.87
CA TRP A 556 2.46 32.19 2.24
C TRP A 556 3.50 31.32 2.95
N ALA A 557 3.80 31.70 4.20
CA ALA A 557 4.77 30.99 5.03
C ALA A 557 4.20 29.63 5.44
N ASP A 558 4.92 28.57 5.12
CA ASP A 558 4.41 27.22 5.27
C ASP A 558 5.56 26.22 5.51
N THR A 559 5.24 25.00 5.92
CA THR A 559 6.18 23.95 6.28
C THR A 559 7.29 24.47 7.19
N PHE A 560 6.93 24.69 8.45
CA PHE A 560 7.88 25.12 9.46
C PHE A 560 8.71 23.93 9.96
N SER A 561 9.97 24.19 10.28
CA SER A 561 10.85 23.22 10.93
C SER A 561 11.80 23.94 11.85
N VAL A 562 11.74 23.61 13.14
CA VAL A 562 12.74 24.04 14.10
C VAL A 562 13.91 23.06 14.07
N ALA A 563 15.11 23.60 13.89
CA ALA A 563 16.33 22.82 13.82
C ALA A 563 17.13 22.88 15.14
N THR A 564 18.08 21.97 15.28
CA THR A 564 18.98 21.87 16.43
C THR A 564 20.01 23.00 16.51
N ASP A 565 20.16 23.78 15.42
CA ASP A 565 21.05 24.95 15.35
C ASP A 565 20.44 26.23 15.96
N GLY A 566 19.23 26.14 16.51
CA GLY A 566 18.51 27.25 17.12
C GLY A 566 17.83 28.19 16.12
N PHE A 567 17.59 27.72 14.89
CA PHE A 567 16.82 28.44 13.90
C PHE A 567 15.50 27.72 13.61
N ILE A 568 14.47 28.52 13.28
CA ILE A 568 13.28 28.04 12.60
C ILE A 568 13.43 28.30 11.10
N TYR A 569 13.15 27.28 10.31
CA TYR A 569 13.12 27.29 8.86
C TYR A 569 11.67 27.23 8.39
N PHE A 570 11.34 27.91 7.30
CA PHE A 570 10.03 27.79 6.66
C PHE A 570 10.10 28.12 5.19
N THR A 571 9.22 27.48 4.42
CA THR A 571 9.08 27.72 2.99
C THR A 571 8.10 28.85 2.73
N ASN A 572 8.22 29.49 1.57
CA ASN A 572 7.26 30.45 1.07
C ASN A 572 6.73 29.94 -0.28
N ASN A 573 5.64 29.18 -0.24
CA ASN A 573 5.17 28.33 -1.34
C ASN A 573 4.43 29.11 -2.45
N GLN A 574 4.10 30.39 -2.20
CA GLN A 574 3.39 31.27 -3.13
C GLN A 574 2.02 30.72 -3.59
N LEU A 575 1.30 29.95 -2.76
CA LEU A 575 0.00 29.38 -3.15
C LEU A 575 -1.00 30.46 -3.60
N ALA A 576 -0.98 31.62 -2.93
CA ALA A 576 -1.73 32.83 -3.32
C ALA A 576 -1.52 33.31 -4.77
N PHE A 577 -0.48 32.83 -5.46
CA PHE A 577 -0.12 33.21 -6.83
C PHE A 577 -0.36 32.10 -7.85
N GLY A 578 -0.94 30.98 -7.43
CA GLY A 578 -1.29 29.87 -8.33
C GLY A 578 -2.52 30.14 -9.20
N PRO A 579 -2.71 29.36 -10.28
CA PRO A 579 -3.77 29.56 -11.27
C PRO A 579 -5.21 29.32 -10.75
N SER A 580 -5.34 28.67 -9.58
CA SER A 580 -6.61 28.50 -8.87
C SER A 580 -7.02 29.74 -8.08
N ILE A 581 -6.09 30.67 -7.82
CA ILE A 581 -6.35 31.93 -7.11
C ILE A 581 -6.24 33.11 -8.08
N PHE A 582 -5.33 33.03 -9.05
CA PHE A 582 -5.28 33.91 -10.22
C PHE A 582 -5.87 33.20 -11.43
N PRO A 583 -7.12 33.49 -11.82
CA PRO A 583 -7.88 32.68 -12.78
C PRO A 583 -7.07 32.31 -14.03
N GLY A 584 -6.66 31.05 -14.12
CA GLY A 584 -5.95 30.50 -15.28
C GLY A 584 -4.52 31.01 -15.49
N THR A 585 -3.96 31.78 -14.56
CA THR A 585 -2.62 32.37 -14.68
C THR A 585 -1.75 31.97 -13.48
N ASP A 586 -0.66 31.26 -13.74
CA ASP A 586 0.33 30.96 -12.70
C ASP A 586 1.33 32.11 -12.59
N LEU A 587 1.26 32.87 -11.50
CA LEU A 587 2.14 33.99 -11.21
C LEU A 587 3.26 33.64 -10.21
N ARG A 588 3.35 32.36 -9.80
CA ARG A 588 4.41 31.90 -8.89
C ARG A 588 5.77 32.04 -9.57
N GLN A 589 6.73 32.58 -8.83
CA GLN A 589 8.11 32.72 -9.31
C GLN A 589 8.99 31.65 -8.66
N ARG A 590 9.62 30.82 -9.49
CA ARG A 590 10.59 29.81 -9.08
C ARG A 590 12.02 30.37 -9.19
N PRO A 591 12.97 29.95 -8.35
CA PRO A 591 12.81 28.98 -7.26
C PRO A 591 12.01 29.57 -6.08
N PHE A 592 11.28 28.70 -5.36
CA PHE A 592 10.63 29.09 -4.11
C PHE A 592 11.68 29.42 -3.04
N SER A 593 11.31 30.28 -2.10
CA SER A 593 12.24 30.76 -1.06
C SER A 593 12.14 29.91 0.20
N LEU A 594 13.29 29.58 0.78
CA LEU A 594 13.45 29.06 2.13
C LEU A 594 13.95 30.21 3.02
N PHE A 595 13.21 30.50 4.08
CA PHE A 595 13.59 31.49 5.07
C PHE A 595 14.09 30.79 6.33
N ARG A 596 14.94 31.48 7.08
CA ARG A 596 15.28 31.09 8.46
C ARG A 596 15.33 32.30 9.36
N ALA A 597 14.99 32.10 10.63
CA ALA A 597 15.09 33.11 11.67
C ALA A 597 15.62 32.50 12.97
N GLN A 598 16.40 33.27 13.71
CA GLN A 598 16.97 32.81 14.97
C GLN A 598 15.88 32.76 16.04
N LEU A 599 15.79 31.64 16.75
CA LEU A 599 14.82 31.46 17.82
C LEU A 599 15.19 32.31 19.05
N PRO A 600 14.20 32.86 19.76
CA PRO A 600 14.43 33.59 20.99
C PRO A 600 14.94 32.66 22.10
N ASN A 601 15.63 33.24 23.09
CA ASN A 601 16.01 32.57 24.34
C ASN A 601 16.78 31.24 24.19
N GLY A 602 17.45 31.02 23.06
CA GLY A 602 18.16 29.76 22.79
C GLY A 602 17.25 28.58 22.50
N GLY A 603 16.02 28.84 22.01
CA GLY A 603 15.10 27.79 21.57
C GLY A 603 15.71 26.89 20.49
N SER A 604 15.35 25.62 20.49
CA SER A 604 15.82 24.61 19.54
C SER A 604 14.75 23.52 19.32
N LYS A 605 15.07 22.48 18.55
CA LYS A 605 14.13 21.39 18.23
C LYS A 605 13.75 20.64 19.50
N VAL A 606 12.45 20.43 19.72
CA VAL A 606 11.94 19.60 20.82
C VAL A 606 12.40 18.16 20.60
N GLY A 607 13.13 17.59 21.57
CA GLY A 607 13.56 16.20 21.56
C GLY A 607 12.47 15.25 22.07
N SER A 608 12.64 13.95 21.84
CA SER A 608 11.87 12.93 22.55
C SER A 608 12.27 12.94 24.03
N SER A 609 11.33 13.22 24.93
CA SER A 609 11.50 13.07 26.39
C SER A 609 11.75 11.62 26.79
#